data_AF-A0A8T3WQ78-F1
#
_entry.id   AF-A0A8T3WQ78-F1
#
_cell.length_a   1.000
_cell.length_b   1.000
_cell.length_c   1.000
_cell.angle_alpha   90.00
_cell.angle_beta   90.00
_cell.angle_gamma   90.00
#
_symmetry.space_group_name_H-M   'P 1'
#
loop_
_entity.id
_entity.type
_entity.pdbx_description
1 polymer ?
#
loop_
_entity_poly.entity_id
_entity_poly.type
_entity_poly.pdbx_seq_one_letter_code
_entity_poly.pdbx_strand_id
1 'polypeptide(L)' 'MKKKFVGIGWKSKVALKRATYSISINKLVAEGNCLEKGQELYCYLAEDEDKRSIVLVYLDGKKRKRN' A
#
# COMPACT_ATOMS: atom_id res chain seq x y z
N MET A 1 0.48 14.53 11.53
CA MET A 1 1.25 14.76 10.28
C MET A 1 0.26 15.16 9.19
N LYS A 2 0.30 16.40 8.66
CA LYS A 2 -0.62 16.82 7.58
C LYS A 2 -0.20 16.11 6.28
N LYS A 3 -0.92 15.06 5.88
CA LYS A 3 -0.69 14.36 4.60
C LYS A 3 -1.39 15.14 3.48
N LYS A 4 -0.66 15.53 2.44
CA LYS A 4 -1.22 16.17 1.23
C LYS A 4 -1.87 15.10 0.36
N PHE A 5 -3.13 15.28 -0.03
CA PHE A 5 -3.77 14.42 -1.02
C PHE A 5 -3.11 14.65 -2.39
N VAL A 6 -2.65 13.57 -3.03
CA VAL A 6 -1.94 13.62 -4.32
C VAL A 6 -2.84 13.34 -5.52
N GLY A 7 -4.17 13.27 -5.34
CA GLY A 7 -5.11 13.05 -6.44
C GLY A 7 -5.34 11.58 -6.82
N ILE A 8 -4.65 10.65 -6.16
CA ILE A 8 -4.72 9.22 -6.48
C ILE A 8 -5.46 8.48 -5.36
N GLY A 9 -6.60 7.89 -5.71
CA GLY A 9 -7.36 6.96 -4.87
C GLY A 9 -7.99 5.88 -5.74
N TRP A 10 -8.04 4.66 -5.24
CA TRP A 10 -8.67 3.55 -5.95
C TRP A 10 -9.46 2.68 -4.98
N LYS A 11 -10.46 1.98 -5.51
CA LYS A 11 -11.30 1.06 -4.75
C LYS A 11 -10.87 -0.37 -5.04
N SER A 12 -10.34 -1.05 -4.03
CA SER A 12 -10.03 -2.48 -4.11
C SER A 12 -11.12 -3.31 -3.43
N LYS A 13 -11.26 -4.57 -3.85
CA LYS A 13 -12.06 -5.57 -3.13
C LYS A 13 -11.12 -6.49 -2.37
N VAL A 14 -11.50 -6.88 -1.16
CA VAL A 14 -10.84 -7.98 -0.44
C VAL A 14 -11.21 -9.27 -1.17
N ALA A 15 -10.21 -10.04 -1.57
CA ALA A 15 -10.37 -11.37 -2.12
C ALA A 15 -9.93 -12.41 -1.09
N LEU A 16 -10.62 -13.54 -1.04
CA LEU A 16 -10.24 -14.70 -0.25
C LEU A 16 -9.93 -15.84 -1.23
N LYS A 17 -8.71 -16.37 -1.17
CA LYS A 17 -8.33 -17.58 -1.92
C LYS A 17 -7.71 -18.57 -0.95
N ARG A 18 -8.36 -19.72 -0.78
CA ARG A 18 -8.03 -20.70 0.28
C ARG A 18 -8.05 -20.02 1.66
N ALA A 19 -6.95 -20.08 2.42
CA ALA A 19 -6.81 -19.44 3.73
C ALA A 19 -6.11 -18.06 3.67
N THR A 20 -5.99 -17.45 2.49
CA THR A 20 -5.25 -16.19 2.30
C THR A 20 -6.19 -15.09 1.81
N TYR A 21 -6.28 -14.01 2.59
CA TYR A 21 -6.92 -12.76 2.18
C TYR A 21 -5.94 -11.89 1.40
N SER A 22 -6.40 -11.24 0.35
CA SER A 22 -5.59 -10.31 -0.44
C SER A 22 -6.38 -9.07 -0.84
N ILE A 23 -5.68 -7.95 -0.97
CA ILE A 23 -6.19 -6.71 -1.55
C ILE A 23 -5.31 -6.43 -2.77
N SER A 24 -5.92 -6.41 -3.95
CA SER A 24 -5.20 -6.15 -5.19
C SER A 24 -5.33 -4.69 -5.61
N ILE A 25 -4.20 -4.07 -5.97
CA ILE A 25 -4.16 -2.78 -6.65
C ILE A 25 -4.20 -3.08 -8.15
N ASN A 26 -5.33 -2.85 -8.81
CA ASN A 26 -5.46 -3.11 -10.23
C ASN A 26 -4.82 -1.97 -11.05
N LYS A 27 -3.97 -2.35 -12.01
CA LYS A 27 -3.28 -1.53 -13.03
C LYS A 27 -2.71 -0.19 -12.54
N LEU A 28 -1.39 -0.19 -12.31
CA LEU A 28 -0.45 0.93 -12.26
C LEU A 28 -1.01 2.25 -11.67
N VAL A 29 -1.47 2.19 -10.43
CA VAL A 29 -1.96 3.37 -9.71
C VAL A 29 -0.81 4.16 -9.03
N ALA A 30 0.41 3.61 -9.08
CA ALA A 30 1.58 4.11 -8.37
C ALA A 30 2.80 4.16 -9.30
N GLU A 31 2.74 4.96 -10.37
CA GLU A 31 3.88 5.21 -11.26
C GLU A 31 5.02 5.94 -10.51
N GLY A 32 6.27 5.67 -10.88
CA GLY A 32 7.45 6.41 -10.38
C GLY A 32 7.94 6.03 -8.97
N ASN A 33 7.33 5.05 -8.31
CA ASN A 33 7.64 4.69 -6.92
C ASN A 33 8.77 3.65 -6.75
N CYS A 34 9.54 3.38 -7.81
CA CYS A 34 10.62 2.39 -7.84
C CYS A 34 10.22 0.96 -7.40
N LEU A 35 8.92 0.62 -7.46
CA LEU A 35 8.41 -0.70 -7.11
C LEU A 35 8.49 -1.64 -8.30
N GLU A 36 9.15 -2.78 -8.10
CA GLU A 36 9.24 -3.86 -9.07
C GLU A 36 8.39 -5.07 -8.65
N LYS A 37 7.96 -5.87 -9.63
CA LYS A 37 7.23 -7.10 -9.37
C LYS A 37 8.06 -8.03 -8.47
N GLY A 38 7.48 -8.44 -7.35
CA GLY A 38 8.12 -9.36 -6.39
C GLY A 38 8.87 -8.66 -5.24
N GLN A 39 8.90 -7.34 -5.19
CA GLN A 39 9.42 -6.61 -4.02
C GLN A 39 8.44 -6.64 -2.84
N GLU A 40 9.00 -6.60 -1.64
CA GLU A 40 8.23 -6.54 -0.39
C GLU A 40 7.83 -5.09 -0.07
N LEU A 41 6.60 -4.93 0.38
CA LEU A 41 6.08 -3.66 0.91
C LEU A 41 5.80 -3.81 2.39
N TYR A 42 6.11 -2.76 3.16
CA TYR A 42 5.75 -2.70 4.57
C TYR A 42 4.39 -2.00 4.72
N CYS A 43 3.46 -2.71 5.36
CA CYS A 43 2.13 -2.22 5.68
C CYS A 43 2.01 -2.13 7.20
N TYR A 44 1.48 -1.02 7.70
CA TYR A 44 1.26 -0.80 9.12
C TYR A 44 -0.23 -0.63 9.42
N LEU A 45 -0.69 -1.16 10.56
CA LEU A 45 -1.99 -0.80 11.10
C LEU A 45 -1.90 0.55 11.81
N ALA A 46 -2.90 1.40 11.60
CA ALA A 46 -3.02 2.69 12.26
C ALA A 46 -4.50 3.01 12.51
N GLU A 47 -4.76 4.13 13.15
CA GLU A 47 -6.10 4.67 13.34
C GLU A 47 -6.20 6.06 12.68
N ASP A 48 -7.37 6.39 12.15
CA ASP A 48 -7.70 7.75 11.71
C ASP A 48 -8.27 8.61 12.85
N GLU A 49 -8.65 9.86 12.54
CA GLU A 49 -9.20 10.81 13.51
C GLU A 49 -10.50 10.32 14.17
N ASP A 50 -11.24 9.42 13.50
CA ASP A 50 -12.49 8.82 13.98
C ASP A 50 -12.26 7.47 14.68
N LYS A 51 -11.00 7.11 14.98
CA LYS A 51 -10.59 5.80 15.55
C LYS A 51 -10.93 4.59 14.67
N ARG A 52 -11.09 4.78 13.35
CA ARG A 52 -11.26 3.66 12.43
C ARG A 52 -9.91 3.07 12.12
N SER A 53 -9.82 1.74 12.15
CA SER A 53 -8.60 1.04 11.75
C SER A 53 -8.32 1.23 10.27
N ILE A 54 -7.11 1.65 9.94
CA ILE A 54 -6.63 1.85 8.57
C ILE A 54 -5.32 1.07 8.35
N VAL A 55 -5.02 0.79 7.09
CA VAL A 55 -3.72 0.25 6.68
C VAL A 55 -2.93 1.37 5.99
N LEU A 56 -1.74 1.64 6.50
CA LEU A 56 -0.77 2.54 5.88
C LEU A 56 0.23 1.72 5.05
N VAL A 57 0.21 1.92 3.75
CA VAL A 57 1.18 1.32 2.82
C VAL A 57 2.15 2.39 2.35
N TYR A 58 3.43 2.15 2.56
CA TYR A 58 4.50 2.97 2.00
C TYR A 58 4.84 2.45 0.61
N LEU A 59 4.67 3.30 -0.40
CA LEU A 59 4.89 2.92 -1.80
C LEU A 59 6.34 3.14 -2.23
N ASP A 60 7.20 3.74 -1.42
CA ASP A 60 8.63 3.82 -1.71
C ASP A 60 9.28 2.46 -1.45
N GLY A 61 9.68 1.77 -2.52
CA GLY A 61 10.54 0.62 -2.39
C GLY A 61 11.81 1.04 -1.65
N LYS A 62 12.09 0.47 -0.47
CA LYS A 62 13.38 0.67 0.19
C LYS A 62 14.45 0.14 -0.77
N LYS A 63 15.25 1.02 -1.39
CA LYS A 63 16.53 0.59 -1.99
C LYS A 63 17.35 0.01 -0.85
N ARG A 64 17.38 -1.32 -0.70
CA ARG A 64 18.41 -1.97 0.13
C ARG A 64 19.74 -1.48 -0.46
N LYS A 65 20.52 -0.71 0.30
CA LYS A 65 21.95 -0.55 -0.01
C LYS A 65 22.49 -1.97 -0.06
N ARG A 66 22.82 -2.48 -1.25
CA ARG A 66 23.68 -3.66 -1.37
C ARG A 66 24.99 -3.26 -0.70
N ASN A 67 25.29 -3.86 0.45
CA ASN A 67 26.66 -3.99 0.91
C ASN A 67 27.38 -4.99 0.01
#